data_AF-A0A6J6FSZ2-F1
#
_entry.id   AF-A0A6J6FSZ2-F1
#
_cell.length_a   1.000
_cell.length_b   1.000
_cell.length_c   1.000
_cell.angle_alpha   90.00
_cell.angle_beta   90.00
_cell.angle_gamma   90.00
#
_symmetry.space_group_name_H-M   'P 1'
#
loop_
_entity.id
_entity.type
_entity.pdbx_description
1 polymer ?
#
loop_
_entity_poly.entity_id
_entity_poly.type
_entity_poly.pdbx_seq_one_letter_code
_entity_poly.pdbx_strand_id
1 'polypeptide(L)' 'MPAPGTPVMNGEVQVGFLGTVARHFELGPIALAIVKRTTPVDAQLTVENVSASQQVIVPA' A
#
# COMPACT_ATOMS: atom_id res chain seq x y z
N MET A 1 -8.45 8.69 7.75
CA MET A 1 -7.39 8.20 6.82
C MET A 1 -6.44 7.39 7.67
N PRO A 2 -5.89 6.27 7.16
CA PRO A 2 -4.90 5.49 7.91
C PRO A 2 -3.72 6.35 8.32
N ALA A 3 -3.12 6.06 9.48
CA ALA A 3 -1.97 6.82 9.95
C ALA A 3 -0.69 6.41 9.19
N PRO A 4 0.31 7.31 9.09
CA PRO A 4 1.66 6.89 8.77
C PRO A 4 2.11 5.76 9.72
N GLY A 5 2.75 4.74 9.17
CA GLY A 5 3.15 3.53 9.90
C GLY A 5 2.10 2.42 9.93
N THR A 6 0.85 2.65 9.45
CA THR A 6 -0.15 1.57 9.35
C THR A 6 0.41 0.40 8.52
N PRO A 7 0.30 -0.85 8.98
CA PRO A 7 0.83 -2.03 8.29
C PRO A 7 0.23 -2.24 6.90
N VAL A 8 1.09 -2.62 5.95
CA VAL A 8 0.68 -3.17 4.65
C VAL A 8 0.83 -4.69 4.71
N MET A 9 -0.25 -5.38 4.40
CA MET A 9 -0.37 -6.82 4.56
C MET A 9 -0.52 -7.52 3.20
N ASN A 10 0.10 -8.69 3.06
CA ASN A 10 -0.18 -9.66 2.01
C ASN A 10 -0.76 -10.91 2.69
N GLY A 11 -2.09 -11.04 2.67
CA GLY A 11 -2.78 -11.98 3.55
C GLY A 11 -2.49 -11.67 5.02
N GLU A 12 -1.91 -12.62 5.73
CA GLU A 12 -1.55 -12.49 7.16
C GLU A 12 -0.12 -11.94 7.37
N VAL A 13 0.66 -11.79 6.31
CA VAL A 13 2.07 -11.40 6.41
C VAL A 13 2.22 -9.90 6.23
N GLN A 14 2.84 -9.24 7.22
CA GLN A 14 3.23 -7.84 7.07
C GLN A 14 4.42 -7.71 6.10
N VAL A 15 4.21 -6.93 5.04
CA VAL A 15 5.18 -6.70 3.96
C VAL A 15 5.67 -5.26 3.87
N GLY A 16 5.08 -4.34 4.62
CA GLY A 16 5.44 -2.94 4.58
C GLY A 16 4.68 -2.08 5.59
N PHE A 17 4.72 -0.77 5.36
CA PHE A 17 3.97 0.22 6.11
C PHE A 17 3.73 1.47 5.26
N LEU A 18 2.66 2.21 5.59
CA LEU A 18 2.36 3.48 4.94
C LEU A 18 3.34 4.58 5.37
N GLY A 19 3.76 5.41 4.41
CA GLY A 19 4.47 6.65 4.65
C GLY A 19 3.51 7.84 4.56
N THR A 20 3.44 8.43 3.37
CA THR A 20 2.58 9.58 3.09
C THR A 20 1.16 9.15 2.76
N VAL A 21 0.17 9.80 3.38
CA VAL A 21 -1.26 9.57 3.14
C VAL A 21 -1.89 10.90 2.73
N ALA A 22 -2.62 10.92 1.61
CA ALA A 22 -3.18 12.15 1.03
C ALA A 22 -4.56 11.91 0.41
N ARG A 23 -5.31 12.99 0.19
CA ARG A 23 -6.61 12.93 -0.50
C ARG A 23 -6.44 13.46 -1.93
N HIS A 24 -6.56 12.56 -2.91
CA HIS A 24 -6.63 12.91 -4.32
C HIS A 24 -8.02 13.44 -4.66
N PHE A 25 -8.10 14.46 -5.50
CA PHE A 25 -9.36 15.09 -5.87
C PHE A 25 -10.33 14.11 -6.55
N GLU A 26 -9.80 13.26 -7.45
CA GLU A 26 -10.62 12.32 -8.22
C GLU A 26 -10.67 10.92 -7.64
N LEU A 27 -9.55 10.44 -7.05
CA LEU A 27 -9.40 9.05 -6.62
C LEU A 27 -9.79 8.85 -5.15
N GLY A 28 -10.05 9.95 -4.42
CA GLY A 28 -10.29 9.90 -2.99
C GLY A 28 -8.99 9.63 -2.21
N PRO A 29 -9.04 8.83 -1.12
CA PRO A 29 -7.86 8.55 -0.31
C PRO A 29 -6.78 7.77 -1.09
N ILE A 30 -5.56 8.28 -1.07
CA ILE A 30 -4.36 7.62 -1.62
C ILE A 30 -3.25 7.56 -0.57
N ALA A 31 -2.33 6.62 -0.73
CA ALA A 31 -1.16 6.50 0.14
C ALA A 31 0.07 6.00 -0.63
N LEU A 32 1.25 6.38 -0.15
CA LEU A 32 2.54 5.80 -0.52
C LEU A 32 2.97 4.83 0.57
N ALA A 33 3.57 3.72 0.19
CA ALA A 33 4.06 2.70 1.11
C ALA A 33 5.50 2.31 0.77
N ILE A 34 6.26 1.98 1.81
CA ILE A 34 7.49 1.21 1.65
C ILE A 34 7.11 -0.26 1.79
N VAL A 35 7.45 -1.05 0.77
CA VAL A 35 7.14 -2.48 0.70
C VAL A 35 8.44 -3.26 0.50
N LYS A 36 8.53 -4.45 1.13
CA LYS A 36 9.65 -5.38 0.92
C LYS A 36 9.85 -5.64 -0.58
N ARG A 37 11.11 -5.61 -1.03
CA ARG A 37 11.48 -5.82 -2.44
C ARG A 37 11.06 -7.19 -2.98
N THR A 38 10.92 -8.18 -2.11
CA THR A 38 10.52 -9.55 -2.48
C THR A 38 9.02 -9.71 -2.65
N THR A 39 8.22 -8.68 -2.36
CA THR A 39 6.77 -8.72 -2.55
C THR A 39 6.44 -8.69 -4.04
N PRO A 40 5.66 -9.65 -4.56
CA PRO A 40 5.23 -9.62 -5.96
C PRO A 40 4.48 -8.33 -6.30
N VAL A 41 4.75 -7.77 -7.48
CA VAL A 41 4.14 -6.51 -7.95
C VAL A 41 2.64 -6.64 -8.24
N ASP A 42 2.17 -7.86 -8.45
CA ASP A 42 0.78 -8.25 -8.67
C ASP A 42 0.10 -8.76 -7.40
N ALA A 43 0.79 -8.75 -6.24
CA ALA A 43 0.19 -9.17 -4.97
C ALA A 43 -0.97 -8.24 -4.59
N GLN A 44 -2.10 -8.83 -4.21
CA GLN A 44 -3.20 -8.12 -3.58
C GLN A 44 -2.78 -7.72 -2.16
N LEU A 45 -2.67 -6.42 -1.91
CA LEU A 45 -2.29 -5.89 -0.60
C LEU A 45 -3.51 -5.34 0.15
N THR A 46 -3.45 -5.37 1.47
CA THR A 46 -4.47 -4.78 2.33
C THR A 46 -3.86 -3.87 3.40
N VAL A 47 -4.64 -2.86 3.78
CA VAL A 47 -4.34 -1.91 4.87
C VAL A 47 -5.62 -1.71 5.65
N GLU A 48 -5.64 -2.00 6.95
CA GLU A 48 -6.85 -1.88 7.79
C GLU A 48 -8.09 -2.58 7.18
N ASN A 49 -7.88 -3.74 6.53
CA ASN A 49 -8.90 -4.52 5.80
C ASN A 49 -9.46 -3.85 4.53
N VAL A 50 -8.88 -2.73 4.09
CA VAL A 50 -9.18 -2.12 2.80
C VAL A 50 -8.21 -2.67 1.75
N SER A 51 -8.75 -3.12 0.62
CA SER A 51 -7.95 -3.58 -0.52
C SER A 51 -7.21 -2.42 -1.17
N ALA A 52 -5.91 -2.59 -1.41
CA ALA A 52 -5.05 -1.60 -2.06
C ALA A 52 -4.54 -2.15 -3.39
N SER A 53 -4.93 -1.53 -4.50
CA SER A 53 -4.37 -1.83 -5.83
C SER A 53 -3.02 -1.14 -6.00
N GLN A 54 -2.01 -1.87 -6.46
CA GLN A 54 -0.69 -1.32 -6.74
C GLN A 54 -0.63 -0.70 -8.14
N GLN A 55 0.09 0.42 -8.28
CA GLN A 55 0.48 0.97 -9.57
C GLN A 55 2.01 0.96 -9.67
N VAL A 56 2.55 0.11 -10.54
CA VAL A 56 4.00 0.01 -10.75
C VAL A 56 4.48 1.26 -11.50
N ILE A 57 5.36 2.04 -10.86
CA ILE A 57 5.95 3.24 -11.46
C ILE A 57 7.27 2.93 -12.19
N VAL A 58 8.03 1.94 -11.72
CA VAL A 58 9.31 1.51 -12.33
C VAL A 58 9.35 -0.01 -12.47
N PRO A 59 9.45 -0.55 -13.70
CA PRO A 59 9.63 -1.98 -13.94
C PRO A 59 11.00 -2.47 -13.44
N ALA A 60 11.08 -3.75 -13.06
CA ALA A 60 12.32 -4.40 -12.67
C ALA A 60 13.27 -4.63 -13.85
#